data_AF-A0A9D7U4V5-F1
#
_entry.id   AF-A0A9D7U4V5-F1
#
_cell.length_a   1.000
_cell.length_b   1.000
_cell.length_c   1.000
_cell.angle_alpha   90.00
_cell.angle_beta   90.00
_cell.angle_gamma   90.00
#
_symmetry.space_group_name_H-M   'P 1'
#
loop_
_entity.id
_entity.type
_entity.pdbx_description
1 polymer ?
#
loop_
_entity_poly.entity_id
_entity_poly.type
_entity_poly.pdbx_seq_one_letter_code
_entity_poly.pdbx_strand_id
1 'polypeptide(L)'
;MKNFLLIALFCGFLAPAFAQQVPPPPASKVDEELTCDEADARIMQFQGQNATAKAKLDAVRADIMKAEGDLATAVTALKKCNDDIYALVGATEADVNSFRQRLGQIEGRVREMQRLSDDQLADRQDEVKGLERSLNELAREQISILPEFYDRIVSLHRDIKGLYREKKIKGYTVGTWAENRDCLWNIAGRQEIYADPFQWPKIWQANTDKIKNPDVIQPGWVLTVPPAGPKTSEEMKAERSYWRKKRAAAAAAVAPVENTTPAAPAQTTTKKTEAGN
;
A
#
# COMPACT_ATOMS: atom_id res chain seq x y z
N MET A 1 22.89 -91.01 53.32
CA MET A 1 23.48 -91.21 54.65
C MET A 1 22.83 -90.23 55.61
N LYS A 2 22.11 -90.79 56.60
CA LYS A 2 21.53 -90.09 57.75
C LYS A 2 22.66 -89.50 58.60
N ASN A 3 22.47 -88.30 59.12
CA ASN A 3 22.76 -88.03 60.53
C ASN A 3 21.94 -86.82 61.03
N PHE A 4 21.03 -87.14 61.94
CA PHE A 4 20.33 -86.26 62.85
C PHE A 4 21.33 -85.70 63.87
N LEU A 5 21.22 -84.40 64.21
CA LEU A 5 21.19 -84.02 65.63
C LEU A 5 20.44 -82.70 65.82
N LEU A 6 19.49 -82.78 66.74
CA LEU A 6 18.43 -81.83 67.06
C LEU A 6 18.90 -81.07 68.32
N ILE A 7 19.03 -79.75 68.25
CA ILE A 7 19.17 -78.89 69.43
C ILE A 7 18.19 -77.73 69.28
N ALA A 8 17.09 -77.82 70.02
CA ALA A 8 16.19 -76.72 70.29
C ALA A 8 16.61 -76.07 71.61
N LEU A 9 16.92 -74.78 71.61
CA LEU A 9 16.85 -73.95 72.82
C LEU A 9 16.71 -72.45 72.48
N PHE A 10 15.48 -71.98 72.68
CA PHE A 10 15.08 -70.68 73.25
C PHE A 10 15.60 -69.34 72.67
N CYS A 11 14.63 -68.61 72.10
CA CYS A 11 14.34 -67.18 72.28
C CYS A 11 15.50 -66.16 72.32
N GLY A 12 15.54 -65.34 71.27
CA GLY A 12 16.22 -64.06 71.28
C GLY A 12 15.99 -63.31 69.97
N PHE A 13 14.74 -62.91 69.70
CA PHE A 13 14.46 -61.95 68.63
C PHE A 13 15.03 -60.59 69.07
N LEU A 14 16.32 -60.37 68.83
CA LEU A 14 16.91 -59.04 68.93
C LEU A 14 16.41 -58.25 67.73
N ALA A 15 15.29 -57.55 67.91
CA ALA A 15 14.93 -56.46 67.02
C ALA A 15 16.02 -55.37 67.17
N PRO A 16 16.67 -54.92 66.09
CA PRO A 16 17.52 -53.75 66.17
C PRO A 16 16.65 -52.58 66.65
N ALA A 17 17.06 -51.96 67.76
CA ALA A 17 16.49 -50.70 68.21
C ALA A 17 16.77 -49.65 67.12
N PHE A 18 15.81 -49.47 66.22
CA PHE A 18 15.76 -48.28 65.39
C PHE A 18 15.69 -47.09 66.34
N ALA A 19 16.77 -46.32 66.43
CA ALA A 19 16.70 -44.99 67.00
C ALA A 19 15.59 -44.24 66.25
N GLN A 20 14.49 -43.93 66.93
CA GLN A 20 13.39 -43.17 66.35
C GLN A 20 13.94 -41.77 66.02
N GLN A 21 14.15 -41.52 64.73
CA GLN A 21 14.55 -40.21 64.23
C GLN A 21 13.43 -39.23 64.57
N VAL A 22 13.74 -38.22 65.39
CA VAL A 22 12.76 -37.21 65.82
C VAL A 22 12.16 -36.56 64.56
N PRO A 23 10.83 -36.58 64.39
CA PRO A 23 10.21 -35.99 63.22
C PRO A 23 10.46 -34.47 63.21
N PRO A 24 10.59 -33.85 62.03
CA PRO A 24 10.84 -32.42 61.96
C PRO A 24 9.71 -31.62 62.63
N PRO A 25 10.04 -30.60 63.44
CA PRO A 25 9.06 -29.82 64.18
C PRO A 25 8.16 -29.01 63.23
N PRO A 26 6.88 -28.80 63.57
CA PRO A 26 5.94 -28.07 62.71
C PRO A 26 6.42 -26.64 62.44
N ALA A 27 6.23 -26.16 61.21
CA ALA A 27 6.73 -24.86 60.75
C ALA A 27 6.23 -23.65 61.57
N SER A 28 5.18 -23.82 62.39
CA SER A 28 4.63 -22.80 63.29
C SER A 28 5.40 -22.63 64.60
N LYS A 29 6.26 -23.59 64.97
CA LYS A 29 7.05 -23.51 66.21
C LYS A 29 8.27 -22.60 65.99
N VAL A 30 8.42 -21.59 66.85
CA VAL A 30 9.50 -20.58 66.79
C VAL A 30 10.84 -21.26 67.08
N ASP A 31 11.90 -20.85 66.37
CA ASP A 31 13.20 -21.52 66.42
C ASP A 31 13.86 -21.50 67.82
N GLU A 32 13.55 -20.49 68.64
CA GLU A 32 14.04 -20.35 70.02
C GLU A 32 13.46 -21.40 70.99
N GLU A 33 12.33 -22.03 70.62
CA GLU A 33 11.63 -23.03 71.45
C GLU A 33 11.95 -24.48 71.05
N LEU A 34 12.86 -24.67 70.08
CA LEU A 34 13.24 -25.99 69.59
C LEU A 34 14.20 -26.67 70.58
N THR A 35 13.99 -27.97 70.81
CA THR A 35 15.02 -28.78 71.46
C THR A 35 16.19 -29.01 70.49
N CYS A 36 17.37 -29.40 70.98
CA CYS A 36 18.52 -29.68 70.12
C CYS A 36 18.19 -30.73 69.04
N ASP A 37 17.51 -31.82 69.41
CA ASP A 37 17.11 -32.88 68.46
C ASP A 37 16.08 -32.40 67.43
N GLU A 38 15.14 -31.53 67.83
CA GLU A 38 14.16 -30.92 66.91
C GLU A 38 14.82 -29.91 65.96
N ALA A 39 15.80 -29.14 66.45
CA ALA A 39 16.59 -28.21 65.65
C ALA A 39 17.44 -28.96 64.61
N ASP A 40 18.10 -30.05 64.99
CA ASP A 40 18.85 -30.91 64.08
C ASP A 40 17.93 -31.52 63.01
N ALA A 41 16.74 -31.99 63.38
CA ALA A 41 15.74 -32.50 62.44
C ALA A 41 15.27 -31.43 61.44
N ARG A 42 15.06 -30.18 61.90
CA ARG A 42 14.70 -29.03 61.03
C ARG A 42 15.85 -28.64 60.10
N ILE A 43 17.10 -28.64 60.58
CA ILE A 43 18.28 -28.38 59.74
C ILE A 43 18.41 -29.45 58.65
N MET A 44 18.26 -30.73 58.98
CA MET A 44 18.30 -31.82 57.99
C MET A 44 17.18 -31.69 56.96
N GLN A 45 15.97 -31.30 57.37
CA GLN A 45 14.86 -31.02 56.46
C GLN A 45 15.21 -29.91 55.46
N PHE A 46 15.72 -28.77 55.94
CA PHE A 46 16.11 -27.66 55.07
C PHE A 46 17.30 -28.00 54.18
N GLN A 47 18.27 -28.78 54.68
CA GLN A 47 19.37 -29.31 53.85
C GLN A 47 18.84 -30.19 52.72
N GLY A 48 17.88 -31.08 53.00
CA GLY A 48 17.23 -31.91 51.98
C GLY A 48 16.42 -31.08 50.97
N GLN A 49 15.69 -30.06 51.43
CA GLN A 49 14.98 -29.11 50.56
C GLN A 49 15.95 -28.33 49.67
N ASN A 50 17.04 -27.82 50.23
CA ASN A 50 18.08 -27.10 49.48
C ASN A 50 18.77 -28.01 48.46
N ALA A 51 19.08 -29.26 48.83
CA ALA A 51 19.64 -30.23 47.89
C ALA A 51 18.67 -30.54 46.74
N THR A 52 17.37 -30.70 47.05
CA THR A 52 16.33 -30.92 46.04
C THR A 52 16.16 -29.70 45.14
N ALA A 53 16.12 -28.49 45.69
CA ALA A 53 16.01 -27.24 44.94
C ALA A 53 17.23 -27.04 44.02
N LYS A 54 18.43 -27.34 44.52
CA LYS A 54 19.67 -27.30 43.73
C LYS A 54 19.63 -28.30 42.57
N ALA A 55 19.23 -29.55 42.82
CA ALA A 55 19.11 -30.56 41.76
C ALA A 55 18.10 -30.14 40.68
N LYS A 56 16.94 -29.57 41.07
CA LYS A 56 15.96 -29.02 40.13
C LYS A 56 16.53 -27.86 39.32
N LEU A 57 17.29 -26.96 39.95
CA LEU A 57 17.91 -25.83 39.29
C LEU A 57 18.95 -26.29 38.27
N ASP A 58 19.79 -27.26 38.63
CA ASP A 58 20.79 -27.83 37.72
C ASP A 58 20.13 -28.59 36.56
N ALA A 59 19.01 -29.29 36.81
CA ALA A 59 18.22 -29.93 35.74
C ALA A 59 17.63 -28.90 34.76
N VAL A 60 16.99 -27.83 35.27
CA VAL A 60 16.45 -26.75 34.42
C VAL A 60 17.57 -26.07 33.62
N ARG A 61 18.75 -25.87 34.21
CA ARG A 61 19.91 -25.34 33.48
C ARG A 61 20.34 -26.26 32.34
N ALA A 62 20.40 -27.56 32.58
CA ALA A 62 20.72 -28.53 31.53
C ALA A 62 19.66 -28.52 30.40
N ASP A 63 18.38 -28.41 30.75
CA ASP A 63 17.28 -28.31 29.78
C ASP A 63 17.37 -27.02 28.95
N ILE A 64 17.72 -25.88 29.56
CA ILE A 64 17.97 -24.61 28.86
C ILE A 64 19.12 -24.77 27.86
N MET A 65 20.27 -25.31 28.30
CA MET A 65 21.42 -25.50 27.42
C MET A 65 21.09 -26.43 26.24
N LYS A 66 20.30 -27.48 26.49
CA LYS A 66 19.82 -28.36 25.43
C LYS A 66 18.90 -27.63 24.46
N ALA A 67 17.91 -26.89 24.96
CA ALA A 67 16.97 -26.13 24.14
C ALA A 67 17.68 -25.07 23.28
N GLU A 68 18.69 -24.39 23.83
CA GLU A 68 19.54 -23.45 23.08
C GLU A 68 20.34 -24.16 21.97
N GLY A 69 20.88 -25.35 22.25
CA GLY A 69 21.58 -26.17 21.24
C GLY A 69 20.66 -26.68 20.13
N ASP A 70 19.47 -27.16 20.49
CA ASP A 70 18.44 -27.61 19.54
C ASP A 70 17.96 -26.43 18.67
N LEU A 71 17.77 -25.24 19.26
CA LEU A 71 17.41 -24.01 18.54
C LEU A 71 18.52 -23.60 17.55
N ALA A 72 19.79 -23.59 17.96
CA ALA A 72 20.90 -23.27 17.08
C ALA A 72 20.99 -24.24 15.89
N THR A 73 20.74 -25.53 16.14
CA THR A 73 20.68 -26.57 15.10
C THR A 73 19.52 -26.33 14.14
N ALA A 74 18.32 -26.05 14.66
CA ALA A 74 17.13 -25.78 13.85
C ALA A 74 17.28 -24.51 13.00
N VAL A 75 17.85 -23.44 13.54
CA VAL A 75 18.13 -22.19 12.81
C VAL A 75 19.11 -22.44 11.68
N THR A 76 20.17 -23.21 11.93
CA THR A 76 21.16 -23.57 10.89
C THR A 76 20.53 -24.42 9.78
N ALA A 77 19.70 -25.40 10.15
CA ALA A 77 18.99 -26.24 9.20
C ALA A 77 17.99 -25.44 8.35
N LEU A 78 17.26 -24.50 8.97
CA LEU A 78 16.33 -23.61 8.28
C LEU A 78 17.06 -22.70 7.29
N LYS A 79 18.19 -22.10 7.71
CA LYS A 79 19.02 -21.28 6.81
C LYS A 79 19.45 -22.09 5.59
N LYS A 80 19.95 -23.32 5.80
CA LYS A 80 20.35 -24.20 4.71
C LYS A 80 19.18 -24.53 3.77
N CYS A 81 18.01 -24.85 4.30
CA CYS A 81 16.81 -25.10 3.51
C CYS A 81 16.43 -23.89 2.63
N ASN A 82 16.50 -22.68 3.19
CA ASN A 82 16.26 -21.45 2.44
C ASN A 82 17.32 -21.23 1.35
N ASP A 83 18.59 -21.42 1.67
CA ASP A 83 19.69 -21.30 0.70
C ASP A 83 19.51 -22.30 -0.47
N ASP A 84 19.10 -23.54 -0.16
CA ASP A 84 18.79 -24.57 -1.15
C ASP A 84 17.58 -24.18 -2.03
N ILE A 85 16.51 -23.62 -1.44
CA ILE A 85 15.35 -23.11 -2.17
C ILE A 85 15.73 -21.95 -3.10
N TYR A 86 16.55 -21.01 -2.63
CA TYR A 86 17.02 -19.90 -3.46
C TYR A 86 17.89 -20.39 -4.62
N ALA A 87 18.73 -21.41 -4.38
CA ALA A 87 19.51 -22.05 -5.42
C ALA A 87 18.63 -22.72 -6.49
N LEU A 88 17.49 -23.33 -6.11
CA LEU A 88 16.54 -23.93 -7.07
C LEU A 88 15.93 -22.90 -8.02
N VAL A 89 15.67 -21.67 -7.54
CA VAL A 89 15.16 -20.57 -8.38
C VAL A 89 16.28 -19.75 -9.04
N GLY A 90 17.54 -20.17 -8.87
CA GLY A 90 18.70 -19.50 -9.43
C GLY A 90 18.94 -18.08 -8.87
N ALA A 91 18.48 -17.83 -7.65
CA ALA A 91 18.57 -16.52 -7.00
C ALA A 91 19.58 -16.54 -5.85
N THR A 92 20.23 -15.41 -5.62
CA THR A 92 21.03 -15.20 -4.41
C THR A 92 20.18 -14.59 -3.29
N GLU A 93 20.66 -14.66 -2.04
CA GLU A 93 20.01 -13.98 -0.91
C GLU A 93 19.84 -12.47 -1.18
N ALA A 94 20.81 -11.85 -1.86
CA ALA A 94 20.74 -10.44 -2.25
C ALA A 94 19.60 -10.17 -3.25
N ASP A 95 19.39 -11.05 -4.22
CA ASP A 95 18.31 -10.92 -5.21
C ASP A 95 16.94 -11.06 -4.54
N VAL A 96 16.80 -12.02 -3.63
CA VAL A 96 15.60 -12.24 -2.82
C VAL A 96 15.31 -11.02 -1.94
N ASN A 97 16.34 -10.45 -1.30
CA ASN A 97 16.20 -9.25 -0.49
C ASN A 97 15.77 -8.04 -1.33
N SER A 98 16.35 -7.88 -2.53
CA SER A 98 15.94 -6.85 -3.50
C SER A 98 14.49 -7.04 -3.96
N PHE A 99 14.09 -8.28 -4.25
CA PHE A 99 12.71 -8.62 -4.60
C PHE A 99 11.75 -8.27 -3.46
N ARG A 100 12.09 -8.66 -2.22
CA ARG A 100 11.31 -8.34 -1.02
C ARG A 100 11.12 -6.83 -0.84
N GLN A 101 12.17 -6.05 -1.07
CA GLN A 101 12.10 -4.58 -1.00
C GLN A 101 11.19 -4.01 -2.10
N ARG A 102 11.33 -4.45 -3.36
CA ARG A 102 10.49 -3.99 -4.47
C ARG A 102 9.01 -4.34 -4.25
N LEU A 103 8.72 -5.57 -3.81
CA LEU A 103 7.37 -5.98 -3.47
C LEU A 103 6.80 -5.12 -2.32
N GLY A 104 7.59 -4.89 -1.28
CA GLY A 104 7.20 -4.04 -0.14
C GLY A 104 6.88 -2.59 -0.54
N GLN A 105 7.57 -2.03 -1.54
CA GLN A 105 7.25 -0.71 -2.09
C GLN A 105 5.87 -0.70 -2.78
N ILE A 106 5.56 -1.73 -3.58
CA ILE A 106 4.24 -1.85 -4.23
C ILE A 106 3.15 -2.02 -3.17
N GLU A 107 3.35 -2.90 -2.18
CA GLU A 107 2.41 -3.09 -1.06
C GLU A 107 2.18 -1.80 -0.27
N GLY A 108 3.22 -0.97 -0.09
CA GLY A 108 3.10 0.34 0.54
C GLY A 108 2.21 1.28 -0.26
N ARG A 109 2.43 1.39 -1.57
CA ARG A 109 1.64 2.23 -2.47
C ARG A 109 0.20 1.77 -2.60
N VAL A 110 -0.04 0.45 -2.68
CA VAL A 110 -1.41 -0.11 -2.71
C VAL A 110 -2.15 0.24 -1.42
N ARG A 111 -1.51 0.13 -0.25
CA ARG A 111 -2.13 0.54 1.02
C ARG A 111 -2.42 2.04 1.10
N GLU A 112 -1.60 2.88 0.47
CA GLU A 112 -1.89 4.32 0.34
C GLU A 112 -3.14 4.54 -0.53
N MET A 113 -3.22 3.87 -1.68
CA MET A 113 -4.38 3.96 -2.58
C MET A 113 -5.67 3.48 -1.93
N GLN A 114 -5.62 2.38 -1.18
CA GLN A 114 -6.79 1.85 -0.47
C GLN A 114 -7.39 2.85 0.53
N ARG A 115 -6.66 3.88 0.96
CA ARG A 115 -7.15 4.92 1.86
C ARG A 115 -7.80 6.11 1.15
N LEU A 116 -7.65 6.22 -0.16
CA LEU A 116 -8.21 7.30 -0.95
C LEU A 116 -9.71 7.09 -1.20
N SER A 117 -10.44 8.18 -1.40
CA SER A 117 -11.85 8.10 -1.82
C SER A 117 -11.98 7.58 -3.26
N ASP A 118 -13.18 7.10 -3.62
CA ASP A 118 -13.45 6.61 -4.98
C ASP A 118 -13.14 7.66 -6.07
N ASP A 119 -13.43 8.94 -5.80
CA ASP A 119 -13.15 10.05 -6.73
C ASP A 119 -11.64 10.27 -6.89
N GLN A 120 -10.89 10.25 -5.79
CA GLN A 120 -9.43 10.40 -5.81
C GLN A 120 -8.75 9.20 -6.50
N LEU A 121 -9.27 7.99 -6.30
CA LEU A 121 -8.80 6.79 -6.99
C LEU A 121 -9.03 6.89 -8.50
N ALA A 122 -10.21 7.38 -8.92
CA ALA A 122 -10.50 7.60 -10.34
C ALA A 122 -9.54 8.62 -10.97
N ASP A 123 -9.13 9.65 -10.22
CA ASP A 123 -8.11 10.62 -10.66
C ASP A 123 -6.70 10.03 -10.75
N ARG A 124 -6.37 9.08 -9.86
CA ARG A 124 -5.07 8.38 -9.83
C ARG A 124 -5.06 7.04 -10.57
N GLN A 125 -6.00 6.83 -11.49
CA GLN A 125 -6.14 5.58 -12.24
C GLN A 125 -4.86 5.16 -12.99
N ASP A 126 -4.11 6.12 -13.52
CA ASP A 126 -2.85 5.83 -14.22
C ASP A 126 -1.77 5.28 -13.28
N GLU A 127 -1.83 5.65 -12.00
CA GLU A 127 -0.95 5.13 -10.97
C GLU A 127 -1.32 3.68 -10.61
N VAL A 128 -2.62 3.37 -10.50
CA VAL A 128 -3.11 1.98 -10.30
C VAL A 128 -2.68 1.07 -11.46
N LYS A 129 -2.79 1.54 -12.71
CA LYS A 129 -2.27 0.83 -13.89
C LYS A 129 -0.74 0.70 -13.86
N GLY A 130 -0.04 1.69 -13.31
CA GLY A 130 1.40 1.63 -13.07
C GLY A 130 1.77 0.52 -12.10
N LEU A 131 1.06 0.45 -10.96
CA LEU A 131 1.26 -0.59 -9.95
C LEU A 131 0.98 -1.98 -10.50
N GLU A 132 -0.08 -2.15 -11.29
CA GLU A 132 -0.38 -3.42 -11.95
C GLU A 132 0.76 -3.85 -12.90
N ARG A 133 1.31 -2.92 -13.70
CA ARG A 133 2.45 -3.22 -14.57
C ARG A 133 3.69 -3.63 -13.78
N SER A 134 4.04 -2.88 -12.73
CA SER A 134 5.18 -3.22 -11.87
C SER A 134 4.99 -4.57 -11.17
N LEU A 135 3.77 -4.89 -10.73
CA LEU A 135 3.49 -6.18 -10.11
C LEU A 135 3.58 -7.33 -11.14
N ASN A 136 3.08 -7.11 -12.36
CA ASN A 136 3.22 -8.07 -13.46
C ASN A 136 4.67 -8.31 -13.86
N GLU A 137 5.52 -7.27 -13.81
CA GLU A 137 6.97 -7.41 -14.02
C GLU A 137 7.60 -8.29 -12.95
N LEU A 138 7.30 -8.04 -11.66
CA LEU A 138 7.78 -8.89 -10.57
C LEU A 138 7.27 -10.34 -10.66
N ALA A 139 6.01 -10.53 -11.05
CA ALA A 139 5.41 -11.85 -11.19
C ALA A 139 6.03 -12.69 -12.33
N ARG A 140 6.80 -12.08 -13.24
CA ARG A 140 7.54 -12.80 -14.29
C ARG A 140 8.90 -13.30 -13.82
N GLU A 141 9.41 -12.77 -12.72
CA GLU A 141 10.68 -13.24 -12.15
C GLU A 141 10.46 -14.60 -11.46
N GLN A 142 11.44 -15.49 -11.57
CA GLN A 142 11.36 -16.83 -10.96
C GLN A 142 11.22 -16.76 -9.43
N ILE A 143 11.79 -15.72 -8.79
CA ILE A 143 11.70 -15.47 -7.35
C ILE A 143 10.23 -15.34 -6.89
N SER A 144 9.31 -14.93 -7.75
CA SER A 144 7.89 -14.77 -7.41
C SER A 144 7.19 -16.06 -6.96
N ILE A 145 7.71 -17.23 -7.34
CA ILE A 145 7.12 -18.54 -7.00
C ILE A 145 7.46 -18.98 -5.58
N LEU A 146 8.39 -18.29 -4.91
CA LEU A 146 8.78 -18.64 -3.56
C LEU A 146 7.57 -18.54 -2.61
N PRO A 147 7.39 -19.49 -1.67
CA PRO A 147 6.25 -19.49 -0.77
C PRO A 147 6.07 -18.19 0.02
N GLU A 148 7.17 -17.49 0.34
CA GLU A 148 7.10 -16.21 1.06
C GLU A 148 6.49 -15.05 0.24
N PHE A 149 6.44 -15.16 -1.09
CA PHE A 149 5.98 -14.11 -1.99
C PHE A 149 4.71 -14.47 -2.76
N TYR A 150 4.54 -15.73 -3.13
CA TYR A 150 3.47 -16.17 -4.02
C TYR A 150 2.08 -15.70 -3.54
N ASP A 151 1.72 -16.01 -2.30
CA ASP A 151 0.40 -15.64 -1.75
C ASP A 151 0.21 -14.12 -1.65
N ARG A 152 1.28 -13.38 -1.34
CA ARG A 152 1.27 -11.91 -1.27
C ARG A 152 1.07 -11.29 -2.64
N ILE A 153 1.72 -11.81 -3.68
CA ILE A 153 1.56 -11.34 -5.06
C ILE A 153 0.13 -11.60 -5.54
N VAL A 154 -0.44 -12.76 -5.21
CA VAL A 154 -1.82 -13.10 -5.56
C VAL A 154 -2.82 -12.18 -4.85
N SER A 155 -2.65 -11.93 -3.55
CA SER A 155 -3.50 -10.97 -2.83
C SER A 155 -3.36 -9.56 -3.41
N LEU A 156 -2.14 -9.14 -3.73
CA LEU A 156 -1.88 -7.81 -4.26
C LEU A 156 -2.49 -7.58 -5.65
N HIS A 157 -2.50 -8.60 -6.51
CA HIS A 157 -3.24 -8.53 -7.79
C HIS A 157 -4.74 -8.31 -7.56
N ARG A 158 -5.33 -9.01 -6.58
CA ARG A 158 -6.75 -8.85 -6.23
C ARG A 158 -7.02 -7.43 -5.71
N ASP A 159 -6.15 -6.93 -4.84
CA ASP A 159 -6.28 -5.60 -4.25
C ASP A 159 -6.17 -4.51 -5.32
N ILE A 160 -5.15 -4.58 -6.19
CA ILE A 160 -4.97 -3.64 -7.30
C ILE A 160 -6.17 -3.68 -8.23
N LYS A 161 -6.68 -4.86 -8.57
CA LYS A 161 -7.90 -4.99 -9.38
C LYS A 161 -9.10 -4.32 -8.70
N GLY A 162 -9.21 -4.43 -7.38
CA GLY A 162 -10.23 -3.78 -6.56
C GLY A 162 -10.10 -2.26 -6.47
N LEU A 163 -8.95 -1.68 -6.82
CA LEU A 163 -8.71 -0.23 -6.83
C LEU A 163 -9.13 0.46 -8.13
N TYR A 164 -9.44 -0.31 -9.18
CA TYR A 164 -9.91 0.27 -10.44
C TYR A 164 -11.21 1.04 -10.22
N ARG A 165 -11.19 2.35 -10.48
CA ARG A 165 -12.37 3.21 -10.46
C ARG A 165 -12.47 3.95 -11.78
N GLU A 166 -13.62 3.84 -12.42
CA GLU A 166 -13.91 4.62 -13.61
C GLU A 166 -14.31 6.03 -13.20
N LYS A 167 -13.74 7.01 -13.90
CA LYS A 167 -14.18 8.40 -13.84
C LYS A 167 -15.63 8.46 -14.32
N LYS A 168 -16.58 8.61 -13.39
CA LYS A 168 -18.00 8.80 -13.75
C LYS A 168 -18.14 10.10 -14.53
N ILE A 169 -18.38 9.96 -15.82
CA ILE A 169 -18.73 11.09 -16.68
C ILE A 169 -20.19 11.45 -16.36
N LYS A 170 -20.42 12.69 -15.92
CA LYS A 170 -21.79 13.19 -15.73
C LYS A 170 -22.32 13.67 -17.08
N GLY A 171 -23.57 13.39 -17.40
CA GLY A 171 -24.25 14.05 -18.52
C GLY A 171 -24.82 15.39 -18.06
N TYR A 172 -24.64 16.45 -18.85
CA TYR A 172 -25.30 17.74 -18.63
C TYR A 172 -26.18 18.09 -19.83
N THR A 173 -27.47 18.31 -19.58
CA THR A 173 -28.38 18.79 -20.61
C THR A 173 -28.31 20.31 -20.69
N VAL A 174 -27.89 20.82 -21.85
CA VAL A 174 -27.81 22.27 -22.11
C VAL A 174 -29.21 22.86 -22.08
N GLY A 175 -29.43 23.86 -21.23
CA GLY A 175 -30.63 24.66 -21.19
C GLY A 175 -30.63 25.80 -22.20
N THR A 176 -31.63 26.68 -22.11
CA THR A 176 -31.71 27.85 -22.99
C THR A 176 -30.79 28.98 -22.52
N TRP A 177 -30.29 29.79 -23.45
CA TRP A 177 -29.50 30.98 -23.11
C TRP A 177 -30.30 31.99 -22.27
N ALA A 178 -31.59 32.14 -22.54
CA ALA A 178 -32.46 33.09 -21.85
C ALA A 178 -32.66 32.73 -20.36
N GLU A 179 -32.75 31.44 -20.06
CA GLU A 179 -33.05 30.94 -18.71
C GLU A 179 -31.77 30.64 -17.92
N ASN A 180 -30.85 29.90 -18.53
CA ASN A 180 -29.68 29.34 -17.84
C ASN A 180 -28.36 30.02 -18.20
N ARG A 181 -28.36 30.87 -19.25
CA ARG A 181 -27.14 31.46 -19.85
C ARG A 181 -26.07 30.41 -20.11
N ASP A 182 -26.50 29.23 -20.57
CA ASP A 182 -25.59 28.12 -20.77
C ASP A 182 -24.63 28.40 -21.93
N CYS A 183 -23.36 28.42 -21.58
CA CYS A 183 -22.22 28.31 -22.48
C CYS A 183 -21.19 27.40 -21.80
N LEU A 184 -20.23 26.87 -22.56
CA LEU A 184 -19.23 25.94 -22.00
C LEU A 184 -18.51 26.53 -20.77
N TRP A 185 -18.26 27.85 -20.78
CA TRP A 185 -17.67 28.59 -19.67
C TRP A 185 -18.55 28.58 -18.41
N ASN A 186 -19.82 28.94 -18.54
CA ASN A 186 -20.76 28.99 -17.41
C ASN A 186 -21.09 27.60 -16.89
N ILE A 187 -21.25 26.62 -17.78
CA ILE A 187 -21.46 25.21 -17.40
C ILE A 187 -20.27 24.73 -16.57
N ALA A 188 -19.03 24.96 -17.02
CA ALA A 188 -17.84 24.62 -16.25
C ALA A 188 -17.78 25.36 -14.90
N GLY A 189 -18.21 26.62 -14.85
CA GLY A 189 -18.24 27.44 -13.63
C GLY A 189 -19.29 27.04 -12.59
N ARG A 190 -20.27 26.17 -12.92
CA ARG A 190 -21.28 25.72 -11.96
C ARG A 190 -20.62 24.91 -10.83
N GLN A 191 -21.06 25.14 -9.60
CA GLN A 191 -20.52 24.48 -8.40
C GLN A 191 -20.71 22.95 -8.43
N GLU A 192 -21.77 22.48 -9.07
CA GLU A 192 -22.09 21.04 -9.23
C GLU A 192 -21.23 20.33 -10.30
N ILE A 193 -20.55 21.10 -11.15
CA ILE A 193 -19.75 20.61 -12.28
C ILE A 193 -18.25 20.68 -11.95
N TYR A 194 -17.64 21.87 -12.05
CA TYR A 194 -16.21 22.05 -11.73
C TYR A 194 -15.95 23.17 -10.73
N ALA A 195 -16.90 24.08 -10.51
CA ALA A 195 -16.69 25.36 -9.81
C ALA A 195 -15.53 26.20 -10.40
N ASP A 196 -15.06 25.87 -11.60
CA ASP A 196 -13.94 26.53 -12.28
C ASP A 196 -14.30 26.75 -13.76
N PRO A 197 -14.61 27.99 -14.16
CA PRO A 197 -14.94 28.31 -15.53
C PRO A 197 -13.82 28.03 -16.53
N PHE A 198 -12.56 28.01 -16.10
CA PHE A 198 -11.41 27.74 -16.97
C PHE A 198 -11.32 26.27 -17.41
N GLN A 199 -12.16 25.37 -16.86
CA GLN A 199 -12.26 23.96 -17.25
C GLN A 199 -13.17 23.71 -18.46
N TRP A 200 -13.76 24.76 -19.05
CA TRP A 200 -14.58 24.64 -20.27
C TRP A 200 -13.92 23.84 -21.42
N PRO A 201 -12.58 23.85 -21.64
CA PRO A 201 -11.96 23.06 -22.71
C PRO A 201 -12.15 21.55 -22.52
N LYS A 202 -12.36 21.08 -21.27
CA LYS A 202 -12.64 19.68 -20.97
C LYS A 202 -13.97 19.23 -21.57
N ILE A 203 -15.02 20.01 -21.35
CA ILE A 203 -16.35 19.76 -21.89
C ILE A 203 -16.28 19.82 -23.42
N TRP A 204 -15.54 20.78 -23.98
CA TRP A 204 -15.38 20.86 -25.43
C TRP A 204 -14.69 19.62 -26.00
N GLN A 205 -13.53 19.21 -25.45
CA GLN A 205 -12.79 18.07 -25.96
C GLN A 205 -13.59 16.76 -25.88
N ALA A 206 -14.29 16.55 -24.77
CA ALA A 206 -15.11 15.36 -24.55
C ALA A 206 -16.35 15.28 -25.46
N ASN A 207 -16.72 16.38 -26.13
CA ASN A 207 -17.90 16.45 -27.02
C ASN A 207 -17.54 17.01 -28.40
N THR A 208 -16.31 16.79 -28.89
CA THR A 208 -15.89 17.25 -30.22
C THR A 208 -16.70 16.63 -31.37
N ASP A 209 -17.40 15.52 -31.09
CA ASP A 209 -18.37 14.89 -31.99
C ASP A 209 -19.61 15.77 -32.21
N LYS A 210 -20.07 16.49 -31.19
CA LYS A 210 -21.25 17.39 -31.24
C LYS A 210 -20.85 18.85 -31.44
N ILE A 211 -19.81 19.30 -30.76
CA ILE A 211 -19.39 20.70 -30.66
C ILE A 211 -18.21 20.96 -31.58
N LYS A 212 -18.49 21.37 -32.82
CA LYS A 212 -17.44 21.82 -33.76
C LYS A 212 -16.89 23.20 -33.41
N ASN A 213 -17.76 24.10 -32.94
CA ASN A 213 -17.38 25.43 -32.50
C ASN A 213 -17.68 25.58 -31.00
N PRO A 214 -16.68 25.80 -30.13
CA PRO A 214 -16.88 25.89 -28.69
C PRO A 214 -17.75 27.09 -28.26
N ASP A 215 -17.90 28.12 -29.11
CA ASP A 215 -18.76 29.27 -28.83
C ASP A 215 -20.25 28.99 -29.10
N VAL A 216 -20.59 27.83 -29.70
CA VAL A 216 -21.96 27.50 -30.12
C VAL A 216 -22.38 26.15 -29.53
N ILE A 217 -23.33 26.20 -28.59
CA ILE A 217 -24.04 25.04 -28.06
C ILE A 217 -25.54 25.26 -28.19
N GLN A 218 -26.31 24.18 -28.39
CA GLN A 218 -27.76 24.27 -28.54
C GLN A 218 -28.50 23.67 -27.33
N PRO A 219 -29.65 24.25 -26.94
CA PRO A 219 -30.49 23.68 -25.89
C PRO A 219 -30.95 22.26 -26.23
N GLY A 220 -31.03 21.40 -25.21
CA GLY A 220 -31.38 19.98 -25.33
C GLY A 220 -30.21 19.06 -25.66
N TRP A 221 -29.02 19.58 -25.95
CA TRP A 221 -27.82 18.75 -26.10
C TRP A 221 -27.43 18.12 -24.77
N VAL A 222 -27.28 16.79 -24.76
CA VAL A 222 -26.69 16.07 -23.64
C VAL A 222 -25.18 16.04 -23.85
N LEU A 223 -24.46 16.84 -23.07
CA LEU A 223 -23.01 16.94 -23.09
C LEU A 223 -22.40 15.99 -22.07
N THR A 224 -21.37 15.29 -22.50
CA THR A 224 -20.44 14.51 -21.70
C THR A 224 -19.60 15.47 -20.85
N VAL A 225 -19.75 15.44 -19.53
CA VAL A 225 -18.97 16.25 -18.59
C VAL A 225 -17.97 15.31 -17.88
N PRO A 226 -16.69 15.33 -18.29
CA PRO A 226 -15.61 14.63 -17.58
C PRO A 226 -15.55 15.07 -16.11
N PRO A 227 -14.92 14.33 -15.19
CA PRO A 227 -14.75 14.81 -13.82
C PRO A 227 -13.77 15.99 -13.71
N ALA A 228 -13.86 16.70 -12.59
CA ALA A 228 -12.94 17.77 -12.23
C ALA A 228 -11.50 17.24 -12.12
N GLY A 229 -10.50 18.08 -12.41
CA GLY A 229 -9.08 17.69 -12.30
C GLY A 229 -8.17 18.57 -13.17
N PRO A 230 -6.86 18.30 -13.21
CA PRO A 230 -5.94 19.01 -14.09
C PRO A 230 -6.30 18.80 -15.57
N LYS A 231 -5.95 19.78 -16.42
CA LYS A 231 -6.16 19.68 -17.86
C LYS A 231 -5.15 18.71 -18.48
N THR A 232 -5.59 17.89 -19.43
CA THR A 232 -4.69 17.04 -20.21
C THR A 232 -3.87 17.87 -21.21
N SER A 233 -2.79 17.31 -21.75
CA SER A 233 -1.98 17.97 -22.79
C SER A 233 -2.82 18.35 -24.02
N GLU A 234 -3.82 17.52 -24.35
CA GLU A 234 -4.72 17.76 -25.48
C GLU A 234 -5.70 18.89 -25.20
N GLU A 235 -6.29 18.94 -24.02
CA GLU A 235 -7.20 20.02 -23.60
C GLU A 235 -6.47 21.37 -23.59
N MET A 236 -5.24 21.43 -23.08
CA MET A 236 -4.43 22.64 -23.13
C MET A 236 -4.07 23.07 -24.56
N LYS A 237 -3.78 22.11 -25.46
CA LYS A 237 -3.53 22.41 -26.89
C LYS A 237 -4.79 22.96 -27.56
N ALA A 238 -5.94 22.37 -27.28
CA ALA A 238 -7.24 22.82 -27.80
C ALA A 238 -7.56 24.25 -27.35
N GLU A 239 -7.38 24.54 -26.05
CA GLU A 239 -7.54 25.89 -25.48
C GLU A 239 -6.64 26.92 -26.16
N ARG A 240 -5.33 26.62 -26.30
CA ARG A 240 -4.39 27.51 -27.01
C ARG A 240 -4.80 27.75 -28.47
N SER A 241 -5.24 26.70 -29.17
CA SER A 241 -5.70 26.78 -30.56
C SER A 241 -6.93 27.67 -30.70
N TYR A 242 -7.89 27.55 -29.78
CA TYR A 242 -9.08 28.39 -29.71
C TYR A 242 -8.70 29.87 -29.53
N TRP A 243 -7.88 30.20 -28.52
CA TRP A 243 -7.46 31.58 -28.28
C TRP A 243 -6.66 32.16 -29.44
N ARG A 244 -5.82 31.35 -30.10
CA ARG A 244 -5.13 31.77 -31.32
C ARG A 244 -6.10 32.15 -32.43
N LYS A 245 -7.12 31.32 -32.70
CA LYS A 245 -8.15 31.60 -33.71
C LYS A 245 -8.96 32.85 -33.35
N LYS A 246 -9.36 33.00 -32.09
CA LYS A 246 -10.13 34.15 -31.61
C LYS A 246 -9.37 35.46 -31.75
N ARG A 247 -8.08 35.49 -31.38
CA ARG A 247 -7.21 36.66 -31.60
C ARG A 247 -7.02 36.98 -33.08
N ALA A 248 -6.84 35.97 -33.93
CA ALA A 248 -6.71 36.17 -35.37
C ALA A 248 -8.00 36.74 -35.97
N ALA A 249 -9.16 36.23 -35.57
CA ALA A 249 -10.46 36.75 -35.99
C ALA A 249 -10.70 38.19 -35.51
N ALA A 250 -10.32 38.51 -34.26
CA ALA A 250 -10.40 39.88 -33.74
C ALA A 250 -9.46 40.83 -34.50
N ALA A 251 -8.22 40.41 -34.82
CA ALA A 251 -7.30 41.19 -35.63
C ALA A 251 -7.82 41.42 -37.06
N ALA A 252 -8.43 40.41 -37.68
CA ALA A 252 -9.06 40.55 -39.00
C ALA A 252 -10.28 41.49 -38.98
N ALA A 253 -11.03 41.52 -37.88
CA ALA A 253 -12.18 42.43 -37.72
C ALA A 253 -11.76 43.90 -37.47
N VAL A 254 -10.53 44.14 -36.99
CA VAL A 254 -9.98 45.48 -36.72
C VAL A 254 -9.09 45.98 -37.87
N ALA A 255 -8.78 45.13 -38.86
CA ALA A 255 -8.08 45.55 -40.06
C ALA A 255 -8.90 46.62 -40.81
N PRO A 256 -8.32 47.78 -41.19
CA PRO A 256 -9.06 48.82 -41.85
C PRO A 256 -9.59 48.33 -43.21
N VAL A 257 -10.87 48.58 -43.47
CA VAL A 257 -11.46 48.43 -44.80
C VAL A 257 -10.85 49.51 -45.70
N GLU A 258 -9.79 49.19 -46.44
CA GLU A 258 -9.28 50.06 -47.49
C GLU A 258 -10.30 50.15 -48.65
N ASN A 259 -11.04 51.26 -48.63
CA ASN A 259 -11.77 51.97 -49.69
C ASN A 259 -11.81 51.34 -51.10
N THR A 260 -13.00 50.92 -51.53
CA THR A 260 -13.41 50.96 -52.94
C THR A 260 -14.30 52.17 -53.17
N THR A 261 -13.76 53.24 -53.77
CA THR A 261 -14.56 54.35 -54.33
C THR A 261 -14.70 54.15 -55.84
N PRO A 262 -15.89 54.29 -56.45
CA PRO A 262 -16.08 54.10 -57.89
C PRO A 262 -15.54 55.28 -58.70
N ALA A 263 -15.01 54.94 -59.88
CA ALA A 263 -14.35 55.82 -60.84
C ALA A 263 -15.29 56.85 -61.51
N ALA A 264 -14.80 58.09 -61.69
CA ALA A 264 -15.15 59.04 -62.76
C ALA A 264 -14.14 60.24 -62.76
N PRO A 265 -13.98 61.02 -63.84
CA PRO A 265 -13.07 60.76 -64.95
C PRO A 265 -11.92 61.80 -65.10
N ALA A 266 -10.96 61.46 -65.96
CA ALA A 266 -9.70 62.16 -66.21
C ALA A 266 -9.83 63.61 -66.70
N GLN A 267 -8.97 64.48 -66.17
CA GLN A 267 -8.69 65.82 -66.69
C GLN A 267 -7.46 65.79 -67.60
N THR A 268 -7.62 66.34 -68.80
CA THR A 268 -6.63 66.47 -69.88
C THR A 268 -5.62 67.59 -69.56
N THR A 269 -4.34 67.32 -69.76
CA THR A 269 -3.24 68.27 -69.60
C THR A 269 -2.98 69.11 -70.88
N THR A 270 -3.01 70.42 -70.68
CA THR A 270 -2.14 71.49 -71.25
C THR A 270 -1.55 71.39 -72.67
N LYS A 271 -1.80 72.43 -73.50
CA LYS A 271 -0.71 73.26 -74.06
C LYS A 271 -1.19 74.59 -74.65
N LYS A 272 -0.53 75.66 -74.23
CA LYS A 272 -0.54 77.02 -74.78
C LYS A 272 0.52 77.10 -75.88
N THR A 273 0.23 77.67 -77.04
CA THR A 273 1.22 78.29 -77.95
C THR A 273 0.55 79.35 -78.82
N GLU A 274 1.20 80.51 -78.87
CA GLU A 274 0.87 81.74 -79.60
C GLU A 274 1.26 81.69 -81.10
N ALA A 275 0.86 82.75 -81.82
CA ALA A 275 1.11 83.14 -83.22
C ALA A 275 0.19 82.45 -84.24
N GLY A 276 -0.48 83.12 -85.18
CA GLY A 276 -0.41 84.51 -85.65
C GLY A 276 -0.68 84.50 -87.17
N ASN A 277 -1.60 85.37 -87.62
CA ASN A 277 -2.13 85.60 -88.97
C ASN A 277 -3.05 84.55 -89.60
#